data_AF-A0A369Z6W6-F1
#
_entry.id   AF-A0A369Z6W6-F1
#
_cell.length_a   1.000
_cell.length_b   1.000
_cell.length_c   1.000
_cell.angle_alpha   90.00
_cell.angle_beta   90.00
_cell.angle_gamma   90.00
#
_symmetry.space_group_name_H-M   'P 1'
#
loop_
_entity.id
_entity.type
_entity.pdbx_description
1 polymer ?
#
loop_
_entity_poly.entity_id
_entity_poly.type
_entity_poly.pdbx_seq_one_letter_code
_entity_poly.pdbx_strand_id
1 'polypeptide(L)'
;MSCVKQHNYVISLTRETKRRKHIEQEFGRQNILFSFFDAVTPDYIEDVAKKFNIILDRSSEAKLWDGEIGCALSHISLWNLAVEKNLDYINIFEDDIYLGENAKELLEVDYLPDDIDVLKLEANGRMVFRAPRPAKYNRKIYPITFKQSGTAGYTVTAKGAKYLLEQVKNKSLEVAIDSLIFEHFLNLKDYKVVQLSPGICVQDFVVNPDKPFESSLQKGRELVCENQTKFSVFERIINEFMRVKRKLFMKQVPFK
;
A
#
# COMPACT_ATOMS: atom_id res chain seq x y z
N MET A 1 30.33 -3.67 -12.57
CA MET A 1 29.51 -3.33 -11.39
C MET A 1 28.12 -3.02 -11.89
N SER A 2 27.16 -3.93 -11.68
CA SER A 2 25.74 -3.65 -11.96
C SER A 2 25.31 -2.50 -11.04
N CYS A 3 24.90 -1.38 -11.62
CA CYS A 3 24.31 -0.28 -10.87
C CYS A 3 22.92 -0.73 -10.42
N VAL A 4 22.81 -1.18 -9.17
CA VAL A 4 21.53 -1.58 -8.58
C VAL A 4 20.64 -0.34 -8.51
N LYS A 5 19.70 -0.20 -9.44
CA LYS A 5 18.69 0.87 -9.41
C LYS A 5 17.54 0.49 -8.50
N GLN A 6 17.79 0.45 -7.20
CA GLN A 6 16.74 0.35 -6.20
C GLN A 6 16.23 1.72 -5.81
N HIS A 7 14.92 1.91 -5.88
CA HIS A 7 14.24 3.16 -5.54
C HIS A 7 13.29 2.91 -4.37
N ASN A 8 13.86 2.80 -3.17
CA ASN A 8 13.11 2.52 -1.94
C ASN A 8 12.76 3.83 -1.22
N TYR A 9 11.47 4.07 -1.01
CA TYR A 9 10.97 5.22 -0.28
C TYR A 9 10.09 4.78 0.89
N VAL A 10 10.30 5.41 2.04
CA VAL A 10 9.51 5.16 3.25
C VAL A 10 8.74 6.44 3.60
N ILE A 11 7.42 6.37 3.55
CA ILE A 11 6.54 7.47 3.94
C ILE A 11 6.56 7.55 5.47
N SER A 12 6.86 8.73 5.99
CA SER A 12 6.85 8.97 7.44
C SER A 12 6.59 10.44 7.71
N LEU A 13 5.83 10.74 8.77
CA LEU A 13 5.76 12.10 9.30
C LEU A 13 7.11 12.50 9.90
N THR A 14 7.55 13.74 9.69
CA THR A 14 8.85 14.23 10.20
C THR A 14 8.96 14.16 11.73
N ARG A 15 7.82 14.29 12.42
CA ARG A 15 7.71 14.18 13.88
C ARG A 15 7.79 12.75 14.43
N GLU A 16 7.62 11.73 13.59
CA GLU A 16 7.59 10.31 14.01
C GLU A 16 9.01 9.75 14.21
N THR A 17 9.78 10.38 15.09
CA THR A 17 11.20 10.09 15.31
C THR A 17 11.48 8.64 15.72
N LYS A 18 10.57 8.02 16.49
CA LYS A 18 10.69 6.60 16.89
C LYS A 18 10.52 5.66 15.70
N ARG A 19 9.52 5.88 14.86
CA ARG A 19 9.24 5.07 13.67
C ARG A 19 10.32 5.26 12.60
N ARG A 20 10.80 6.48 12.39
CA ARG A 20 11.96 6.74 11.52
C ARG A 20 13.22 6.00 11.99
N LYS A 21 13.54 6.06 13.28
CA LYS A 21 14.68 5.31 13.84
C LYS A 21 14.51 3.80 13.70
N HIS A 22 13.29 3.29 13.88
CA HIS A 22 12.96 1.89 13.63
C HIS A 22 13.24 1.50 12.18
N ILE A 23 12.80 2.30 11.21
CA ILE A 23 13.04 2.06 9.78
C ILE A 23 14.53 2.10 9.42
N GLU A 24 15.29 3.06 9.96
CA GLU A 24 16.74 3.11 9.78
C GLU A 24 17.42 1.82 10.24
N GLN A 25 16.99 1.27 11.38
CA GLN A 25 17.49 -0.01 11.88
C GLN A 25 17.05 -1.18 10.99
N GLU A 26 15.78 -1.22 10.60
CA GLU A 26 15.20 -2.31 9.82
C GLU A 26 15.87 -2.45 8.45
N PHE A 27 15.97 -1.35 7.70
CA PHE A 27 16.64 -1.32 6.40
C PHE A 27 18.17 -1.49 6.56
N GLY A 28 18.74 -0.95 7.63
CA GLY A 28 20.17 -1.06 7.94
C GLY A 28 20.62 -2.51 8.18
N ARG A 29 19.81 -3.35 8.84
CA ARG A 29 20.12 -4.78 9.07
C ARG A 29 20.41 -5.56 7.79
N GLN A 30 19.79 -5.17 6.68
CA GLN A 30 19.96 -5.82 5.37
C GLN A 30 20.78 -4.98 4.38
N ASN A 31 21.36 -3.86 4.82
CA ASN A 31 22.10 -2.91 3.97
C ASN A 31 21.28 -2.46 2.75
N ILE A 32 20.01 -2.12 2.97
CA ILE A 32 19.10 -1.61 1.95
C ILE A 32 19.13 -0.09 2.00
N LEU A 33 19.49 0.53 0.87
CA LEU A 33 19.43 1.98 0.73
C LEU A 33 17.98 2.43 0.57
N PHE A 34 17.60 3.51 1.24
CA PHE A 34 16.26 4.09 1.13
C PHE A 34 16.32 5.60 1.35
N SER A 35 15.20 6.27 1.07
CA SER A 35 14.98 7.67 1.42
C SER A 35 13.65 7.81 2.14
N PHE A 36 13.59 8.68 3.16
CA PHE A 36 12.31 9.08 3.70
C PHE A 36 11.59 10.00 2.70
N PHE A 37 10.28 9.79 2.58
CA PHE A 37 9.35 10.75 2.00
C PHE A 37 8.56 11.35 3.15
N ASP A 38 8.64 12.67 3.30
CA ASP A 38 7.88 13.37 4.33
C ASP A 38 6.40 13.31 3.98
N ALA A 39 5.62 12.63 4.83
CA ALA A 39 4.20 12.45 4.61
C ALA A 39 3.48 13.80 4.53
N VAL A 40 2.52 13.92 3.61
CA VAL A 40 1.67 15.10 3.43
C VAL A 40 0.85 15.32 4.71
N THR A 41 1.08 16.46 5.36
CA THR A 41 0.33 16.90 6.54
C THR A 41 -0.90 17.72 6.15
N PRO A 42 -1.88 17.91 7.05
CA PRO A 42 -3.10 18.65 6.75
C PRO A 42 -2.89 20.00 6.06
N ASP A 43 -1.87 20.74 6.48
CA ASP A 43 -1.53 22.06 5.92
C ASP A 43 -1.19 22.06 4.42
N TYR A 44 -0.78 20.92 3.86
CA TYR A 44 -0.38 20.80 2.45
C TYR A 44 -1.36 20.00 1.60
N ILE A 45 -2.44 19.48 2.18
CA ILE A 45 -3.37 18.59 1.47
C ILE A 45 -3.95 19.28 0.23
N GLU A 46 -4.43 20.51 0.37
CA GLU A 46 -5.09 21.23 -0.74
C GLU A 46 -4.12 21.52 -1.89
N ASP A 47 -2.88 21.92 -1.58
CA ASP A 47 -1.86 22.21 -2.59
C ASP A 47 -1.48 20.95 -3.37
N VAL A 48 -1.30 19.82 -2.67
CA VAL A 48 -0.94 18.56 -3.30
C VAL A 48 -2.12 17.99 -4.09
N ALA A 49 -3.35 18.05 -3.58
CA ALA A 49 -4.54 17.63 -4.32
C ALA A 49 -4.73 18.45 -5.60
N LYS A 50 -4.54 19.78 -5.53
CA LYS A 50 -4.58 20.66 -6.69
C LYS A 50 -3.51 20.33 -7.72
N LYS A 51 -2.27 19.99 -7.30
CA LYS A 51 -1.19 19.55 -8.21
C LYS A 51 -1.63 18.35 -9.07
N PHE A 52 -2.38 17.41 -8.49
CA PHE A 52 -2.86 16.20 -9.18
C PHE A 52 -4.27 16.33 -9.76
N ASN A 53 -4.90 17.51 -9.62
CA ASN A 53 -6.29 17.76 -9.92
C ASN A 53 -7.24 16.71 -9.31
N ILE A 54 -7.03 16.40 -8.04
CA ILE A 54 -7.85 15.48 -7.25
C ILE A 54 -8.91 16.30 -6.52
N ILE A 55 -10.15 15.85 -6.58
CA ILE A 55 -11.27 16.49 -5.90
C ILE A 55 -11.38 15.89 -4.49
N LEU A 56 -11.38 16.76 -3.48
CA LEU A 56 -11.55 16.38 -2.08
C LEU A 56 -12.96 16.73 -1.62
N ASP A 57 -13.60 15.81 -0.91
CA ASP A 57 -14.83 16.11 -0.18
C ASP A 57 -14.47 16.68 1.19
N ARG A 58 -14.86 17.94 1.41
CA ARG A 58 -14.68 18.68 2.67
C ARG A 58 -16.00 18.94 3.40
N SER A 59 -17.09 18.29 2.95
CA SER A 59 -18.40 18.43 3.57
C SER A 59 -18.50 17.64 4.88
N SER A 60 -19.62 17.80 5.60
CA SER A 60 -19.94 16.98 6.77
C SER A 60 -20.15 15.50 6.44
N GLU A 61 -20.39 15.16 5.17
CA GLU A 61 -20.57 13.80 4.68
C GLU A 61 -19.25 13.16 4.21
N ALA A 62 -18.12 13.86 4.38
CA ALA A 62 -16.81 13.37 3.97
C ALA A 62 -16.52 11.99 4.59
N LYS A 63 -16.10 11.06 3.72
CA LYS A 63 -15.78 9.68 4.10
C LYS A 63 -14.34 9.50 4.57
N LEU A 64 -13.47 10.46 4.26
CA LEU A 64 -12.06 10.41 4.61
C LEU A 64 -11.71 11.60 5.49
N TRP A 65 -10.94 11.32 6.53
CA TRP A 65 -10.30 12.33 7.35
C TRP A 65 -8.97 12.79 6.73
N ASP A 66 -8.48 13.97 7.14
CA ASP A 66 -7.22 14.57 6.65
C ASP A 66 -6.01 13.62 6.70
N GLY A 67 -5.90 12.80 7.74
CA GLY A 67 -4.83 11.80 7.85
C GLY A 67 -4.89 10.77 6.72
N GLU A 68 -6.09 10.31 6.34
CA GLU A 68 -6.25 9.34 5.25
C GLU A 68 -6.01 9.99 3.89
N ILE A 69 -6.44 11.24 3.72
CA ILE A 69 -6.16 12.04 2.53
C ILE A 69 -4.66 12.31 2.41
N GLY A 70 -3.99 12.73 3.48
CA GLY A 70 -2.55 12.94 3.53
C GLY A 70 -1.76 11.67 3.23
N CYS A 71 -2.19 10.52 3.76
CA CYS A 71 -1.63 9.23 3.40
C CYS A 71 -1.76 8.97 1.89
N ALA A 72 -2.98 9.08 1.34
CA ALA A 72 -3.21 8.87 -0.08
C ALA A 72 -2.38 9.80 -0.97
N LEU A 73 -2.35 11.09 -0.67
CA LEU A 73 -1.58 12.08 -1.42
C LEU A 73 -0.06 11.86 -1.31
N SER A 74 0.43 11.28 -0.21
CA SER A 74 1.84 10.88 -0.08
C SER A 74 2.21 9.77 -1.05
N HIS A 75 1.36 8.72 -1.15
CA HIS A 75 1.57 7.64 -2.12
C HIS A 75 1.46 8.16 -3.57
N ILE A 76 0.45 8.97 -3.87
CA ILE A 76 0.26 9.57 -5.20
C ILE A 76 1.46 10.44 -5.59
N SER A 77 2.02 11.20 -4.64
CA SER A 77 3.23 11.98 -4.86
C SER A 77 4.44 11.13 -5.22
N LEU A 78 4.59 9.95 -4.61
CA LEU A 78 5.64 8.99 -4.93
C LEU A 78 5.43 8.33 -6.31
N TRP A 79 4.18 8.05 -6.72
CA TRP A 79 3.90 7.60 -8.09
C TRP A 79 4.33 8.66 -9.11
N ASN A 80 4.00 9.92 -8.85
CA ASN A 80 4.42 11.04 -9.70
C ASN A 80 5.93 11.22 -9.72
N LEU A 81 6.61 11.07 -8.57
CA LEU A 81 8.08 11.11 -8.51
C LEU A 81 8.70 10.03 -9.39
N ALA A 82 8.13 8.82 -9.42
CA ALA A 82 8.61 7.75 -10.29
C ALA A 82 8.48 8.11 -11.78
N VAL A 83 7.38 8.75 -12.17
CA VAL A 83 7.17 9.23 -13.55
C VAL A 83 8.12 10.39 -13.89
N GLU A 84 8.22 11.41 -13.04
CA GLU A 84 9.06 12.59 -13.26
C GLU A 84 10.54 12.23 -13.38
N LYS A 85 11.01 11.25 -12.60
CA LYS A 85 12.39 10.77 -12.63
C LYS A 85 12.63 9.66 -13.66
N ASN A 86 11.62 9.28 -14.42
CA ASN A 86 11.66 8.18 -15.39
C ASN A 86 12.26 6.89 -14.79
N LEU A 87 11.77 6.52 -13.60
CA LEU A 87 12.18 5.30 -12.91
C LEU A 87 11.49 4.09 -13.52
N ASP A 88 12.20 2.96 -13.62
CA ASP A 88 11.62 1.70 -14.09
C ASP A 88 10.57 1.15 -13.10
N TYR A 89 10.78 1.42 -11.81
CA TYR A 89 9.86 1.12 -10.72
C TYR A 89 10.19 1.95 -9.46
N ILE A 90 9.28 1.94 -8.49
CA ILE A 90 9.48 2.50 -7.14
C ILE A 90 8.93 1.53 -6.10
N ASN A 91 9.70 1.30 -5.02
CA ASN A 91 9.24 0.56 -3.85
C ASN A 91 8.82 1.55 -2.78
N ILE A 92 7.59 1.43 -2.29
CA ILE A 92 6.98 2.36 -1.34
C ILE A 92 6.62 1.59 -0.08
N PHE A 93 6.99 2.14 1.07
CA PHE A 93 6.74 1.56 2.39
C PHE A 93 6.16 2.60 3.36
N GLU A 94 5.48 2.12 4.40
CA GLU A 94 5.09 2.90 5.58
C GLU A 94 6.12 2.72 6.71
N ASP A 95 6.12 3.62 7.70
CA ASP A 95 7.16 3.70 8.74
C ASP A 95 6.95 2.79 9.97
N ASP A 96 5.96 1.90 9.93
CA ASP A 96 5.69 0.87 10.94
C ASP A 96 5.93 -0.55 10.42
N ILE A 97 6.77 -0.74 9.39
CA ILE A 97 7.03 -2.08 8.86
C ILE A 97 8.26 -2.75 9.45
N TYR A 98 8.19 -4.08 9.56
CA TYR A 98 9.35 -4.98 9.67
C TYR A 98 9.64 -5.59 8.30
N LEU A 99 10.91 -5.82 7.99
CA LEU A 99 11.35 -6.48 6.76
C LEU A 99 11.65 -7.96 7.03
N GLY A 100 11.27 -8.79 6.07
CA GLY A 100 11.55 -10.22 6.08
C GLY A 100 12.89 -10.58 5.45
N GLU A 101 13.18 -11.87 5.37
CA GLU A 101 14.42 -12.43 4.81
C GLU A 101 14.61 -12.05 3.34
N ASN A 102 15.85 -11.72 2.94
CA ASN A 102 16.23 -11.43 1.55
C ASN A 102 15.49 -10.22 0.92
N ALA A 103 15.00 -9.28 1.73
CA ALA A 103 14.26 -8.13 1.23
C ALA A 103 15.08 -7.34 0.22
N LYS A 104 16.39 -7.20 0.46
CA LYS A 104 17.30 -6.50 -0.46
C LYS A 104 17.21 -7.04 -1.88
N GLU A 105 17.38 -8.33 -2.09
CA GLU A 105 17.41 -8.90 -3.44
C GLU A 105 16.02 -9.02 -4.05
N LEU A 106 14.97 -9.10 -3.23
CA LEU A 106 13.58 -9.13 -3.68
C LEU A 106 13.06 -7.76 -4.14
N LEU A 107 13.65 -6.68 -3.63
CA LEU A 107 13.34 -5.30 -4.02
C LEU A 107 13.96 -4.87 -5.35
N GLU A 108 14.77 -5.72 -5.98
CA GLU A 108 15.25 -5.52 -7.35
C GLU A 108 14.18 -5.78 -8.41
N VAL A 109 13.15 -6.57 -8.07
CA VAL A 109 11.96 -6.88 -8.90
C VAL A 109 12.22 -7.30 -10.37
N ASP A 110 13.44 -7.69 -10.72
CA ASP A 110 13.86 -8.25 -12.03
C ASP A 110 13.12 -9.54 -12.44
N TYR A 111 12.46 -10.19 -11.48
CA TYR A 111 11.59 -11.34 -11.69
C TYR A 111 10.13 -10.95 -11.99
N LEU A 112 9.78 -9.67 -11.90
CA LEU A 112 8.43 -9.17 -12.14
C LEU A 112 8.19 -8.99 -13.65
N PRO A 113 7.11 -9.53 -14.22
CA PRO A 113 6.80 -9.32 -15.63
C PRO A 113 6.47 -7.85 -15.96
N ASP A 114 6.89 -7.39 -17.14
CA ASP A 114 6.71 -6.00 -17.61
C ASP A 114 5.25 -5.53 -17.70
N ASP A 115 4.30 -6.47 -17.79
CA ASP A 115 2.88 -6.16 -17.90
C ASP A 115 2.22 -5.85 -16.54
N ILE A 116 2.91 -6.06 -15.41
CA ILE A 116 2.40 -5.81 -14.07
C ILE A 116 2.45 -4.32 -13.72
N ASP A 117 1.40 -3.82 -13.08
CA ASP A 117 1.30 -2.44 -12.58
C ASP A 117 1.81 -2.34 -11.14
N VAL A 118 1.36 -3.27 -10.28
CA VAL A 118 1.65 -3.24 -8.84
C VAL A 118 2.01 -4.64 -8.32
N LEU A 119 3.09 -4.72 -7.55
CA LEU A 119 3.47 -5.90 -6.76
C LEU A 119 3.29 -5.56 -5.28
N LYS A 120 2.31 -6.20 -4.64
CA LYS A 120 2.14 -6.11 -3.19
C LYS A 120 3.22 -6.94 -2.49
N LEU A 121 3.95 -6.29 -1.58
CA LEU A 121 5.06 -6.87 -0.82
C LEU A 121 4.64 -7.24 0.60
N GLU A 122 3.66 -6.51 1.13
CA GLU A 122 3.12 -6.70 2.46
C GLU A 122 2.48 -8.08 2.63
N ALA A 123 2.87 -8.78 3.70
CA ALA A 123 2.27 -10.01 4.17
C ALA A 123 1.06 -9.69 5.06
N ASN A 124 -0.04 -9.27 4.42
CA ASN A 124 -1.28 -9.03 5.13
C ASN A 124 -2.48 -9.74 4.49
N GLY A 125 -3.57 -9.79 5.26
CA GLY A 125 -4.83 -10.31 4.79
C GLY A 125 -4.81 -11.80 4.46
N ARG A 126 -5.79 -12.20 3.65
CA ARG A 126 -5.94 -13.57 3.15
C ARG A 126 -6.19 -13.49 1.66
N MET A 127 -5.70 -14.47 0.91
CA MET A 127 -5.93 -14.56 -0.52
C MET A 127 -6.23 -15.99 -0.97
N VAL A 128 -6.78 -16.11 -2.18
CA VAL A 128 -6.86 -17.38 -2.90
C VAL A 128 -5.59 -17.54 -3.71
N PHE A 129 -4.76 -18.51 -3.34
CA PHE A 129 -3.52 -18.82 -4.04
C PHE A 129 -3.83 -19.59 -5.33
N ARG A 130 -3.86 -18.87 -6.46
CA ARG A 130 -4.01 -19.44 -7.82
C ARG A 130 -2.65 -19.83 -8.40
N ALA A 131 -2.60 -20.14 -9.70
CA ALA A 131 -1.36 -20.50 -10.39
C ALA A 131 -0.30 -19.40 -10.21
N PRO A 132 0.84 -19.71 -9.55
CA PRO A 132 1.90 -18.74 -9.31
C PRO A 132 2.88 -18.64 -10.48
N ARG A 133 3.65 -17.55 -10.47
CA ARG A 133 4.95 -17.45 -11.17
C ARG A 133 6.10 -17.53 -10.14
N PRO A 134 7.26 -18.10 -10.50
CA PRO A 134 8.41 -18.12 -9.61
C PRO A 134 8.97 -16.70 -9.38
N ALA A 135 9.54 -16.48 -8.19
CA ALA A 135 10.35 -15.32 -7.85
C ALA A 135 11.65 -15.80 -7.14
N LYS A 136 12.51 -14.86 -6.73
CA LYS A 136 13.74 -15.17 -5.99
C LYS A 136 13.44 -15.81 -4.62
N TYR A 137 14.42 -16.54 -4.05
CA TYR A 137 14.39 -17.08 -2.68
C TYR A 137 13.14 -17.89 -2.30
N ASN A 138 12.71 -18.80 -3.19
CA ASN A 138 11.54 -19.67 -2.98
C ASN A 138 10.23 -18.90 -2.71
N ARG A 139 10.15 -17.65 -3.17
CA ARG A 139 8.90 -16.88 -3.23
C ARG A 139 8.22 -17.07 -4.57
N LYS A 140 6.94 -16.74 -4.59
CA LYS A 140 6.07 -16.87 -5.75
C LYS A 140 5.22 -15.60 -5.88
N ILE A 141 4.92 -15.24 -7.11
CA ILE A 141 3.99 -14.17 -7.44
C ILE A 141 2.63 -14.78 -7.74
N TYR A 142 1.59 -14.28 -7.09
CA TYR A 142 0.21 -14.72 -7.26
C TYR A 142 -0.68 -13.57 -7.74
N PRO A 143 -1.61 -13.80 -8.67
CA PRO A 143 -2.58 -12.77 -9.04
C PRO A 143 -3.49 -12.43 -7.85
N ILE A 144 -3.68 -11.14 -7.58
CA ILE A 144 -4.67 -10.69 -6.61
C ILE A 144 -6.03 -10.70 -7.31
N THR A 145 -6.92 -11.58 -6.86
CA THR A 145 -8.23 -11.82 -7.48
C THR A 145 -9.39 -11.56 -6.53
N PHE A 146 -9.06 -11.05 -5.35
CA PHE A 146 -9.98 -10.68 -4.31
C PHE A 146 -9.40 -9.51 -3.54
N LYS A 147 -10.28 -8.62 -3.08
CA LYS A 147 -9.89 -7.41 -2.37
C LYS A 147 -8.91 -7.64 -1.23
N GLN A 148 -7.89 -6.80 -1.16
CA GLN A 148 -6.93 -6.73 -0.07
C GLN A 148 -6.97 -5.32 0.53
N SER A 149 -6.47 -5.17 1.75
CA SER A 149 -6.29 -3.89 2.45
C SER A 149 -4.81 -3.64 2.71
N GLY A 150 -4.42 -2.46 3.16
CA GLY A 150 -3.04 -2.12 3.56
C GLY A 150 -2.08 -1.84 2.40
N THR A 151 -1.24 -0.85 2.62
CA THR A 151 -0.21 -0.33 1.72
C THR A 151 1.16 -0.28 2.38
N ALA A 152 1.37 -1.10 3.42
CA ALA A 152 2.56 -1.01 4.26
C ALA A 152 3.85 -1.25 3.47
N GLY A 153 3.78 -2.04 2.40
CA GLY A 153 4.83 -2.12 1.39
C GLY A 153 4.35 -2.67 0.05
N TYR A 154 4.71 -1.99 -1.04
CA TYR A 154 4.43 -2.41 -2.40
C TYR A 154 5.39 -1.76 -3.41
N THR A 155 5.54 -2.42 -4.56
CA THR A 155 6.23 -1.86 -5.73
C THR A 155 5.20 -1.37 -6.74
N VAL A 156 5.49 -0.22 -7.35
CA VAL A 156 4.78 0.32 -8.51
C VAL A 156 5.76 0.35 -9.69
N THR A 157 5.40 -0.29 -10.81
CA THR A 157 6.22 -0.22 -12.03
C THR A 157 6.02 1.12 -12.74
N ALA A 158 6.90 1.47 -13.69
CA ALA A 158 6.72 2.68 -14.51
C ALA A 158 5.35 2.72 -15.21
N LYS A 159 4.88 1.56 -15.69
CA LYS A 159 3.55 1.36 -16.26
C LYS A 159 2.47 1.64 -15.22
N GLY A 160 2.59 1.01 -14.05
CA GLY A 160 1.64 1.15 -12.95
C GLY A 160 1.55 2.59 -12.43
N ALA A 161 2.67 3.30 -12.31
CA ALA A 161 2.69 4.68 -11.81
C ALA A 161 1.91 5.61 -12.74
N LYS A 162 2.13 5.51 -14.05
CA LYS A 162 1.37 6.25 -15.07
C LYS A 162 -0.11 5.89 -15.01
N TYR A 163 -0.42 4.60 -14.96
CA TYR A 163 -1.80 4.13 -14.90
C TYR A 163 -2.52 4.66 -13.66
N LEU A 164 -1.93 4.51 -12.46
CA LEU A 164 -2.52 4.94 -11.20
C LEU A 164 -2.74 6.46 -11.16
N LEU A 165 -1.81 7.26 -11.67
CA LEU A 165 -1.96 8.73 -11.78
C LEU A 165 -3.14 9.10 -12.68
N GLU A 166 -3.27 8.48 -13.86
CA GLU A 166 -4.42 8.70 -14.73
C GLU A 166 -5.74 8.23 -14.08
N GLN A 167 -5.70 7.19 -13.24
CA GLN A 167 -6.90 6.74 -12.54
C GLN A 167 -7.34 7.67 -11.41
N VAL A 168 -6.48 8.51 -10.84
CA VAL A 168 -6.85 9.46 -9.76
C VAL A 168 -7.06 10.88 -10.25
N LYS A 169 -6.43 11.25 -11.37
CA LYS A 169 -6.53 12.59 -11.96
C LYS A 169 -7.96 12.94 -12.34
N ASN A 170 -8.40 14.15 -11.99
CA ASN A 170 -9.75 14.67 -12.24
C ASN A 170 -10.87 13.87 -11.55
N LYS A 171 -10.56 13.09 -10.51
CA LYS A 171 -11.54 12.26 -9.78
C LYS A 171 -11.60 12.64 -8.30
N SER A 172 -12.73 12.31 -7.68
CA SER A 172 -12.92 12.43 -6.25
C SER A 172 -12.15 11.34 -5.49
N LEU A 173 -11.44 11.73 -4.45
CA LEU A 173 -10.81 10.79 -3.52
C LEU A 173 -11.84 10.41 -2.43
N GLU A 174 -12.55 9.30 -2.64
CA GLU A 174 -13.64 8.88 -1.75
C GLU A 174 -13.28 7.76 -0.77
N VAL A 175 -12.16 7.07 -1.02
CA VAL A 175 -11.72 5.91 -0.24
C VAL A 175 -10.23 5.98 0.07
N ALA A 176 -9.81 5.30 1.13
CA ALA A 176 -8.40 5.18 1.48
C ALA A 176 -7.62 4.54 0.32
N ILE A 177 -6.35 4.92 0.20
CA ILE A 177 -5.50 4.57 -0.94
C ILE A 177 -5.33 3.06 -1.13
N ASP A 178 -5.30 2.31 -0.04
CA ASP A 178 -5.22 0.85 -0.05
C ASP A 178 -6.46 0.21 -0.69
N SER A 179 -7.64 0.68 -0.28
CA SER A 179 -8.94 0.26 -0.81
C SER A 179 -9.09 0.71 -2.26
N LEU A 180 -8.52 1.83 -2.65
CA LEU A 180 -8.51 2.27 -4.05
C LEU A 180 -7.75 1.26 -4.94
N ILE A 181 -6.49 0.95 -4.60
CA ILE A 181 -5.60 0.17 -5.46
C ILE A 181 -5.72 -1.35 -5.29
N PHE A 182 -6.26 -1.83 -4.17
CA PHE A 182 -6.41 -3.26 -3.87
C PHE A 182 -7.86 -3.74 -3.69
N GLU A 183 -8.87 -2.86 -3.85
CA GLU A 183 -10.28 -3.26 -3.94
C GLU A 183 -10.95 -2.70 -5.20
N HIS A 184 -11.00 -1.38 -5.37
CA HIS A 184 -11.75 -0.76 -6.46
C HIS A 184 -11.14 -1.03 -7.83
N PHE A 185 -9.82 -0.85 -7.95
CA PHE A 185 -9.13 -1.03 -9.24
C PHE A 185 -9.01 -2.49 -9.66
N LEU A 186 -9.23 -3.46 -8.77
CA LEU A 186 -9.24 -4.89 -9.14
C LEU A 186 -10.28 -5.23 -10.22
N ASN A 187 -11.34 -4.42 -10.34
CA ASN A 187 -12.39 -4.62 -11.34
C ASN A 187 -12.06 -4.00 -12.71
N LEU A 188 -10.94 -3.26 -12.82
CA LEU A 188 -10.49 -2.65 -14.08
C LEU A 188 -9.70 -3.68 -14.88
N LYS A 189 -10.13 -3.94 -16.13
CA LYS A 189 -9.55 -5.01 -16.98
C LYS A 189 -8.06 -4.83 -17.25
N ASP A 190 -7.59 -3.59 -17.34
CA ASP A 190 -6.21 -3.26 -17.72
C ASP A 190 -5.27 -3.10 -16.52
N TYR A 191 -5.81 -3.20 -15.29
CA TYR A 191 -5.03 -3.10 -14.06
C TYR A 191 -4.57 -4.48 -13.59
N LYS A 192 -3.26 -4.70 -13.59
CA LYS A 192 -2.62 -5.96 -13.23
C LYS A 192 -1.86 -5.80 -11.93
N VAL A 193 -2.42 -6.36 -10.87
CA VAL A 193 -1.83 -6.37 -9.53
C VAL A 193 -1.64 -7.79 -9.02
N VAL A 194 -0.49 -8.01 -8.39
CA VAL A 194 -0.04 -9.32 -7.94
C VAL A 194 0.53 -9.23 -6.52
N GLN A 195 0.56 -10.36 -5.82
CA GLN A 195 1.09 -10.53 -4.47
C GLN A 195 2.38 -11.32 -4.52
N LEU A 196 3.45 -10.81 -3.90
CA LEU A 196 4.61 -11.62 -3.54
C LEU A 196 4.27 -12.44 -2.29
N SER A 197 4.46 -13.76 -2.35
CA SER A 197 4.23 -14.64 -1.21
C SER A 197 5.30 -15.73 -1.09
N PRO A 198 5.88 -15.95 0.10
CA PRO A 198 5.75 -15.11 1.31
C PRO A 198 6.07 -13.63 1.09
N GLY A 199 5.32 -12.75 1.75
CA GLY A 199 5.53 -11.31 1.70
C GLY A 199 6.78 -10.92 2.50
N ILE A 200 7.38 -9.79 2.13
CA ILE A 200 8.71 -9.35 2.62
C ILE A 200 8.62 -8.16 3.59
N CYS A 201 7.42 -7.67 3.88
CA CYS A 201 7.22 -6.72 4.96
C CYS A 201 5.90 -6.99 5.67
N VAL A 202 5.80 -6.54 6.91
CA VAL A 202 4.58 -6.66 7.72
C VAL A 202 4.49 -5.48 8.67
N GLN A 203 3.28 -5.03 8.99
CA GLN A 203 3.08 -3.94 9.94
C GLN A 203 3.38 -4.36 11.38
N ASP A 204 3.85 -3.41 12.17
CA ASP A 204 4.28 -3.58 13.55
C ASP A 204 3.18 -4.16 14.44
N PHE A 205 1.91 -3.79 14.24
CA PHE A 205 0.81 -4.35 15.02
C PHE A 205 0.60 -5.86 14.82
N VAL A 206 1.12 -6.44 13.73
CA VAL A 206 1.08 -7.88 13.51
C VAL A 206 2.19 -8.58 14.30
N VAL A 207 3.36 -7.94 14.43
CA VAL A 207 4.55 -8.47 15.12
C VAL A 207 4.47 -8.24 16.63
N ASN A 208 4.00 -7.07 17.04
CA ASN A 208 3.93 -6.58 18.42
C ASN A 208 2.48 -6.25 18.83
N PRO A 209 1.56 -7.23 18.85
CA PRO A 209 0.14 -6.98 19.09
C PRO A 209 -0.17 -6.36 20.46
N ASP A 210 0.68 -6.61 21.47
CA ASP A 210 0.48 -6.10 22.83
C ASP A 210 0.87 -4.63 23.00
N LYS A 211 1.79 -4.13 22.17
CA LYS A 211 2.31 -2.77 22.26
C LYS A 211 2.75 -2.25 20.90
N PRO A 212 1.80 -2.08 19.96
CA PRO A 212 2.13 -1.59 18.64
C PRO A 212 2.49 -0.10 18.66
N PHE A 213 3.11 0.38 17.59
CA PHE A 213 3.17 1.80 17.28
C PHE A 213 1.76 2.39 17.20
N GLU A 214 1.58 3.57 17.76
CA GLU A 214 0.30 4.27 17.71
C GLU A 214 0.01 4.69 16.26
N SER A 215 -1.16 4.31 15.76
CA SER A 215 -1.61 4.75 14.44
C SER A 215 -2.03 6.21 14.48
N SER A 216 -1.38 7.06 13.67
CA SER A 216 -1.77 8.45 13.48
C SER A 216 -3.12 8.63 12.76
N LEU A 217 -3.69 7.54 12.21
CA LEU A 217 -4.95 7.56 11.44
C LEU A 217 -6.18 7.15 12.26
N GLN A 218 -5.99 6.31 13.29
CA GLN A 218 -7.09 5.65 13.99
C GLN A 218 -8.12 6.62 14.59
N LYS A 219 -7.65 7.63 15.32
CA LYS A 219 -8.51 8.65 15.95
C LYS A 219 -9.33 9.44 14.90
N GLY A 220 -8.75 9.73 13.74
CA GLY A 220 -9.43 10.45 12.67
C GLY A 220 -10.51 9.61 11.99
N ARG A 221 -10.26 8.30 11.80
CA ARG A 221 -11.24 7.36 11.24
C ARG A 221 -12.51 7.25 12.07
N GLU A 222 -12.37 7.31 13.39
CA GLU A 222 -13.52 7.27 14.31
C GLU A 222 -14.47 8.46 14.09
N LEU A 223 -13.96 9.62 13.65
CA LEU A 223 -14.76 10.83 13.37
C LEU A 223 -15.58 10.74 12.07
N VAL A 224 -15.14 9.92 11.10
CA VAL A 224 -15.80 9.77 9.78
C VAL A 224 -16.45 8.39 9.60
N CYS A 225 -16.38 7.52 10.62
CA CYS A 225 -16.84 6.13 10.56
C CYS A 225 -18.32 6.00 10.16
N GLU A 226 -19.18 6.89 10.68
CA GLU A 226 -20.61 6.90 10.36
C GLU A 226 -20.87 7.20 8.86
N ASN A 227 -20.01 8.01 8.24
CA ASN A 227 -20.08 8.32 6.81
C ASN A 227 -19.55 7.16 5.95
N GLN A 228 -18.59 6.39 6.47
CA GLN A 228 -18.04 5.20 5.81
C GLN A 228 -18.99 4.00 5.84
N THR A 229 -19.86 3.90 6.86
CA THR A 229 -20.68 2.72 7.12
C THR A 229 -22.17 2.97 6.90
N LYS A 230 -22.65 2.69 5.68
CA LYS A 230 -24.09 2.62 5.36
C LYS A 230 -24.44 1.28 4.71
N PHE A 231 -24.11 0.16 5.36
CA PHE A 231 -24.58 -1.16 4.91
C PHE A 231 -26.02 -1.41 5.37
N SER A 232 -26.88 -1.78 4.44
CA SER A 232 -28.21 -2.31 4.74
C SER A 232 -28.11 -3.61 5.56
N VAL A 233 -29.18 -3.97 6.28
CA VAL A 233 -29.25 -5.22 7.07
C VAL A 233 -28.94 -6.46 6.21
N PHE A 234 -29.39 -6.46 4.96
CA PHE A 234 -29.14 -7.53 4.01
C PHE A 234 -27.67 -7.65 3.60
N GLU A 235 -27.00 -6.52 3.35
CA GLU A 235 -25.57 -6.49 3.07
C GLU A 235 -24.73 -6.97 4.26
N ARG A 236 -25.15 -6.68 5.50
CA ARG A 236 -24.49 -7.22 6.70
C ARG A 236 -24.53 -8.75 6.74
N ILE A 237 -25.69 -9.35 6.41
CA ILE A 237 -25.85 -10.81 6.36
C ILE A 237 -24.98 -11.41 5.25
N ILE A 238 -24.98 -10.82 4.05
CA ILE A 238 -24.12 -11.25 2.94
C ILE A 238 -22.65 -11.15 3.33
N ASN A 239 -22.23 -10.05 3.96
CA ASN A 239 -20.86 -9.83 4.38
C ASN A 239 -20.40 -10.85 5.43
N GLU A 240 -21.26 -11.23 6.37
CA GLU A 240 -20.96 -12.28 7.35
C GLU A 240 -20.88 -13.67 6.70
N PHE A 241 -21.79 -14.01 5.78
CA PHE A 241 -21.69 -15.26 5.02
C PHE A 241 -20.41 -15.32 4.17
N MET A 242 -20.06 -14.21 3.52
CA MET A 242 -18.80 -14.05 2.80
C MET A 242 -17.61 -14.18 3.75
N ARG A 243 -17.65 -13.61 4.96
CA ARG A 243 -16.59 -13.72 5.97
C ARG A 243 -16.32 -15.18 6.36
N VAL A 244 -17.37 -15.98 6.52
CA VAL A 244 -17.26 -17.43 6.78
C VAL A 244 -16.63 -18.14 5.59
N LYS A 245 -17.13 -17.92 4.37
CA LYS A 245 -16.52 -18.49 3.14
C LYS A 245 -15.05 -18.09 2.98
N ARG A 246 -14.68 -16.84 3.29
CA ARG A 246 -13.29 -16.36 3.25
C ARG A 246 -12.41 -17.17 4.21
N LYS A 247 -12.87 -17.47 5.42
CA LYS A 247 -12.12 -18.30 6.37
C LYS A 247 -11.87 -19.72 5.85
N LEU A 248 -12.81 -20.28 5.08
CA LEU A 248 -12.72 -21.63 4.51
C LEU A 248 -11.81 -21.73 3.28
N PHE A 249 -11.88 -20.76 2.36
CA PHE A 249 -11.20 -20.85 1.06
C PHE A 249 -9.90 -20.03 0.94
N MET A 250 -9.72 -19.00 1.78
CA MET A 250 -8.58 -18.09 1.68
C MET A 250 -7.55 -18.40 2.76
N LYS A 251 -6.29 -18.45 2.35
CA LYS A 251 -5.15 -18.66 3.25
C LYS A 251 -4.47 -17.31 3.53
N GLN A 252 -3.90 -17.18 4.72
CA GLN A 252 -3.12 -16.01 5.09
C GLN A 252 -1.89 -15.90 4.20
N VAL A 253 -1.53 -14.66 3.83
CA VAL A 253 -0.24 -14.41 3.18
C VAL A 253 0.84 -14.56 4.25
N PRO A 254 1.73 -15.57 4.13
CA PRO A 254 2.79 -15.75 5.12
C PRO A 254 3.80 -14.60 5.01
N PHE A 255 4.26 -14.13 6.17
CA PHE A 255 5.43 -13.26 6.28
C PHE A 255 6.67 -14.14 6.40
N LYS A 256 7.70 -13.81 5.64
CA LYS A 256 9.02 -14.45 5.75
C LYS A 256 10.09 -13.43 5.46
#